data_AF-T1KEI6-F1
#
_entry.id   AF-T1KEI6-F1
#
_cell.length_a   1.000
_cell.length_b   1.000
_cell.length_c   1.000
_cell.angle_alpha   90.00
_cell.angle_beta   90.00
_cell.angle_gamma   90.00
#
_symmetry.space_group_name_H-M   'P 1'
#
loop_
_entity.id
_entity.type
_entity.pdbx_description
1 polymer ?
#
loop_
_entity_poly.entity_id
_entity_poly.type
_entity_poly.pdbx_seq_one_letter_code
_entity_poly.pdbx_strand_id
1 'polypeptide(L)'
;MAERFSPIEEIEIKVPFSKLLQLYTDHPIPQHQKASKKLASEFIQYDKYNFREFKREVYTLTHQNKNYNYVRLSVIYKNNLIQTEACREKKKEAKGYASELMISEILSSDKYFYMKHDQANALKNFDEISLMPPYVIGLPNYRGHCFFVPLFVPLFNIYDFVETLVKANDIAIGYLDAHRRKRPGSKSSRNQSNPDLEQYQEEPEFLWTRAIMDFFSVYRKASRQGELKVENVPNNIHVKYPKLYGDYFNKAKSGAYQKTRNQDDLRLDRRLIKICLELADFQSPSYAEPGGFVCKLFKDILRKLSAESLVIPSESPFNELFNTEIRFEYFCENCALSIPKFKKRKSFSMFRIPAEHETYGSIQEIIDDHKYFLSLQNEKCEHIKKGIVCNNKMKDLQNIVITKLPKILAFETVPYEKKGIPITMSEEITIKSGENISTYELRSYSVVFEVFKDAKGDLISLRHILPDDRVKESGGLHIMANIKTNLGWFEVNNDKVYEPLRDYPFVKPENLIFYVKKNDLSHIPRVGNFYDVEGDLIITADDDVVMFADDNCDW
;
A
#
# COMPACT_ATOMS: atom_id res chain seq x y z
N MET A 1 68.01 21.41 -2.57
CA MET A 1 66.63 21.37 -2.04
C MET A 1 65.73 20.85 -3.14
N ALA A 2 65.14 19.67 -2.99
CA ALA A 2 64.29 19.06 -4.01
C ALA A 2 62.84 18.96 -3.52
N GLU A 3 61.94 19.41 -4.38
CA GLU A 3 60.53 19.03 -4.55
C GLU A 3 59.73 18.46 -3.37
N ARG A 4 58.74 19.22 -2.91
CA ARG A 4 57.41 18.68 -2.53
C ARG A 4 56.30 19.67 -2.90
N PHE A 5 55.88 19.68 -4.16
CA PHE A 5 54.55 20.14 -4.53
C PHE A 5 53.57 18.97 -4.52
N SER A 6 52.61 18.99 -3.61
CA SER A 6 51.20 18.57 -3.80
C SER A 6 50.55 18.52 -2.40
N PRO A 7 49.40 19.17 -2.23
CA PRO A 7 48.17 18.39 -2.32
C PRO A 7 47.18 18.99 -3.32
N ILE A 8 46.76 18.17 -4.28
CA ILE A 8 45.54 18.37 -5.05
C ILE A 8 44.53 17.37 -4.50
N GLU A 9 43.55 17.82 -3.71
CA GLU A 9 42.39 16.98 -3.42
C GLU A 9 41.38 17.08 -4.56
N GLU A 10 41.06 15.93 -5.14
CA GLU A 10 40.00 15.78 -6.12
C GLU A 10 38.68 15.44 -5.40
N ILE A 11 37.72 16.37 -5.37
CA ILE A 11 36.39 16.06 -4.84
C ILE A 11 35.62 15.29 -5.92
N GLU A 12 35.76 13.96 -5.86
CA GLU A 12 35.08 13.06 -6.77
C GLU A 12 33.60 12.92 -6.37
N ILE A 13 32.71 13.51 -7.17
CA ILE A 13 31.26 13.30 -7.04
C ILE A 13 30.91 11.95 -7.70
N LYS A 14 31.31 10.86 -7.04
CA LYS A 14 30.86 9.49 -7.38
C LYS A 14 29.34 9.42 -7.23
N VAL A 15 28.63 9.58 -8.33
CA VAL A 15 27.34 8.92 -8.51
C VAL A 15 27.66 7.41 -8.58
N PRO A 16 27.26 6.58 -7.61
CA PRO A 16 27.73 5.20 -7.51
C PRO A 16 27.09 4.35 -8.62
N PHE A 17 27.72 4.32 -9.79
CA PHE A 17 27.14 3.72 -10.99
C PHE A 17 26.94 2.20 -10.86
N SER A 18 27.70 1.54 -9.99
CA SER A 18 27.48 0.14 -9.59
C SER A 18 26.13 -0.09 -8.89
N LYS A 19 25.58 0.89 -8.17
CA LYS A 19 24.22 0.85 -7.60
C LYS A 19 23.14 1.30 -8.60
N LEU A 20 23.50 1.95 -9.71
CA LEU A 20 22.56 2.40 -10.75
C LEU A 20 22.35 1.37 -11.87
N LEU A 21 23.36 0.56 -12.19
CA LEU A 21 23.24 -0.51 -13.20
C LEU A 21 22.16 -1.54 -12.85
N GLN A 22 21.82 -1.70 -11.56
CA GLN A 22 20.76 -2.58 -11.07
C GLN A 22 19.34 -2.03 -11.28
N LEU A 23 19.15 -0.72 -11.49
CA LEU A 23 17.81 -0.08 -11.43
C LEU A 23 17.21 0.34 -12.78
N TYR A 24 18.03 0.46 -13.84
CA TYR A 24 17.64 1.15 -15.08
C TYR A 24 18.10 0.45 -16.36
N THR A 25 17.14 -0.21 -17.02
CA THR A 25 17.24 -0.57 -18.45
C THR A 25 16.51 0.41 -19.38
N ASP A 26 15.57 1.24 -18.87
CA ASP A 26 14.55 1.88 -19.70
C ASP A 26 14.38 3.41 -19.53
N HIS A 27 15.19 4.10 -18.70
CA HIS A 27 15.20 5.58 -18.65
C HIS A 27 16.51 6.17 -19.21
N PRO A 28 16.46 7.30 -19.94
CA PRO A 28 17.62 7.82 -20.64
C PRO A 28 18.54 8.66 -19.75
N ILE A 29 19.84 8.41 -19.91
CA ILE A 29 21.00 9.05 -19.24
C ILE A 29 21.01 10.61 -19.17
N PRO A 30 20.42 11.41 -20.09
CA PRO A 30 20.56 12.87 -20.06
C PRO A 30 20.03 13.59 -18.82
N GLN A 31 19.06 13.03 -18.09
CA GLN A 31 18.42 13.73 -16.97
C GLN A 31 19.32 13.77 -15.72
N HIS A 32 19.94 12.65 -15.35
CA HIS A 32 20.95 12.63 -14.29
C HIS A 32 22.16 13.51 -14.65
N GLN A 33 22.56 13.57 -15.92
CA GLN A 33 23.60 14.53 -16.35
C GLN A 33 23.18 15.99 -16.13
N LYS A 34 21.90 16.34 -16.28
CA LYS A 34 21.38 17.69 -16.00
C LYS A 34 21.44 18.01 -14.50
N ALA A 35 21.01 17.08 -13.65
CA ALA A 35 21.09 17.21 -12.19
C ALA A 35 22.55 17.36 -11.70
N SER A 36 23.44 16.48 -12.14
CA SER A 36 24.86 16.51 -11.75
C SER A 36 25.60 17.74 -12.28
N LYS A 37 25.21 18.28 -13.46
CA LYS A 37 25.72 19.57 -13.97
C LYS A 37 25.25 20.76 -13.12
N LYS A 38 23.98 20.80 -12.72
CA LYS A 38 23.47 21.85 -11.81
C LYS A 38 24.23 21.83 -10.50
N LEU A 39 24.40 20.64 -9.91
CA LEU A 39 25.14 20.44 -8.67
C LEU A 39 26.60 20.91 -8.76
N ALA A 40 27.31 20.55 -9.84
CA ALA A 40 28.67 21.00 -10.05
C ALA A 40 28.74 22.54 -10.21
N SER A 41 27.77 23.15 -10.91
CA SER A 41 27.67 24.61 -11.02
C SER A 41 27.47 25.29 -9.67
N GLU A 42 26.63 24.73 -8.79
CA GLU A 42 26.39 25.25 -7.44
C GLU A 42 27.65 25.13 -6.55
N PHE A 43 28.37 24.01 -6.63
CA PHE A 43 29.67 23.82 -5.94
C PHE A 43 30.72 24.82 -6.41
N ILE A 44 30.81 25.06 -7.73
CA ILE A 44 31.75 26.03 -8.34
C ILE A 44 31.39 27.46 -7.94
N GLN A 45 30.12 27.78 -7.75
CA GLN A 45 29.70 29.11 -7.28
C GLN A 45 30.01 29.33 -5.80
N TYR A 46 29.77 28.32 -4.95
CA TYR A 46 29.99 28.40 -3.50
C TYR A 46 31.45 28.72 -3.13
N ASP A 47 32.42 28.10 -3.80
CA ASP A 47 33.86 28.33 -3.57
C ASP A 47 34.58 28.75 -4.86
N LYS A 48 34.00 29.76 -5.54
CA LYS A 48 34.48 30.30 -6.82
C LYS A 48 35.93 30.79 -6.81
N TYR A 49 36.43 31.23 -5.65
CA TYR A 49 37.77 31.79 -5.52
C TYR A 49 38.86 30.71 -5.40
N ASN A 50 38.57 29.55 -4.79
CA ASN A 50 39.49 28.42 -4.76
C ASN A 50 39.25 27.42 -5.89
N PHE A 51 38.16 27.53 -6.67
CA PHE A 51 37.93 26.68 -7.84
C PHE A 51 39.13 26.69 -8.80
N ARG A 52 39.55 25.49 -9.21
CA ARG A 52 40.65 25.27 -10.16
C ARG A 52 40.14 24.78 -11.50
N GLU A 53 39.39 23.68 -11.50
CA GLU A 53 39.05 22.96 -12.72
C GLU A 53 37.80 22.10 -12.52
N PHE A 54 36.97 22.00 -13.56
CA PHE A 54 35.86 21.05 -13.62
C PHE A 54 36.19 20.01 -14.68
N LYS A 55 36.36 18.75 -14.26
CA LYS A 55 36.62 17.63 -15.17
C LYS A 55 35.34 16.86 -15.43
N ARG A 56 35.07 16.63 -16.72
CA ARG A 56 34.01 15.73 -17.20
C ARG A 56 34.67 14.60 -17.96
N GLU A 57 34.72 13.43 -17.33
CA GLU A 57 35.33 12.23 -17.92
C GLU A 57 34.21 11.28 -18.35
N VAL A 58 34.21 10.91 -19.63
CA VAL A 58 33.24 9.96 -20.20
C VAL A 58 33.92 8.62 -20.31
N TYR A 59 33.34 7.61 -19.66
CA TYR A 59 33.84 6.26 -19.65
C TYR A 59 32.84 5.33 -20.32
N THR A 60 33.32 4.42 -21.17
CA THR A 60 32.51 3.36 -21.77
C THR A 60 32.77 2.07 -21.03
N LEU A 61 31.79 1.57 -20.28
CA LEU A 61 31.83 0.25 -19.66
C LEU A 61 31.11 -0.76 -20.57
N THR A 62 31.83 -1.73 -21.12
CA THR A 62 31.20 -2.85 -21.84
C THR A 62 30.78 -3.92 -20.85
N HIS A 63 29.49 -4.26 -20.84
CA HIS A 63 28.94 -5.32 -19.99
C HIS A 63 27.88 -6.11 -20.75
N GLN A 64 28.02 -7.44 -20.83
CA GLN A 64 27.16 -8.32 -21.65
C GLN A 64 26.96 -7.81 -23.09
N ASN A 65 28.06 -7.49 -23.78
CA ASN A 65 28.08 -6.97 -25.16
C ASN A 65 27.26 -5.68 -25.38
N LYS A 66 26.88 -4.97 -24.31
CA LYS A 66 26.29 -3.64 -24.37
C LYS A 66 27.27 -2.61 -23.80
N ASN A 67 27.43 -1.50 -24.51
CA ASN A 67 28.29 -0.40 -24.10
C ASN A 67 27.49 0.63 -23.30
N TYR A 68 27.90 0.86 -22.05
CA TYR A 68 27.29 1.81 -21.14
C TYR A 68 28.20 3.02 -20.95
N ASN A 69 27.79 4.16 -21.49
CA ASN A 69 28.51 5.42 -21.34
C ASN A 69 28.12 6.09 -20.02
N TYR A 70 29.03 6.10 -19.04
CA TYR A 70 28.86 6.88 -17.81
C TYR A 70 29.74 8.13 -17.82
N VAL A 71 29.38 9.11 -16.99
CA VAL A 71 30.06 10.40 -16.91
C VAL A 71 30.44 10.67 -15.46
N ARG A 72 31.74 10.74 -15.19
CA ARG A 72 32.28 11.24 -13.92
C ARG A 72 32.40 12.75 -14.01
N LEU A 73 31.93 13.44 -12.98
CA LEU A 73 32.11 14.86 -12.80
C LEU A 73 32.96 15.09 -11.55
N SER A 74 34.10 15.72 -11.72
CA SER A 74 35.02 16.07 -10.64
C SER A 74 35.19 17.57 -10.58
N VAL A 75 35.16 18.13 -9.36
CA VAL A 75 35.41 19.56 -9.13
C VAL A 75 36.70 19.66 -8.31
N ILE A 76 37.68 20.37 -8.85
CA ILE A 76 39.03 20.47 -8.29
C ILE A 76 39.23 21.89 -7.76
N TYR A 77 39.82 22.00 -6.57
CA TYR A 77 40.08 23.25 -5.87
C TYR A 77 41.58 23.46 -5.62
N LYS A 78 41.98 24.67 -5.26
CA LYS A 78 43.39 25.07 -5.14
C LYS A 78 43.99 24.89 -3.74
N ASN A 79 43.17 24.84 -2.69
CA ASN A 79 43.62 24.82 -1.28
C ASN A 79 42.81 23.84 -0.42
N ASN A 80 43.47 23.33 0.64
CA ASN A 80 43.12 22.13 1.40
C ASN A 80 41.98 22.25 2.45
N LEU A 81 41.09 23.25 2.37
CA LEU A 81 40.14 23.51 3.46
C LEU A 81 38.72 23.89 3.00
N ILE A 82 38.17 23.07 2.11
CA ILE A 82 36.72 22.88 2.06
C ILE A 82 36.35 22.12 3.32
N GLN A 83 35.68 22.79 4.28
CA GLN A 83 35.27 22.15 5.52
C GLN A 83 34.47 20.87 5.21
N THR A 84 34.91 19.75 5.78
CA THR A 84 34.36 18.41 5.52
C THR A 84 32.85 18.35 5.84
N GLU A 85 32.41 19.19 6.78
CA GLU A 85 31.02 19.43 7.17
C GLU A 85 30.21 20.06 6.02
N ALA A 86 30.60 21.24 5.52
CA ALA A 86 29.96 21.90 4.37
C ALA A 86 29.93 21.00 3.12
N CYS A 87 31.00 20.22 2.90
CA CYS A 87 31.05 19.23 1.83
C CYS A 87 30.05 18.07 2.03
N ARG A 88 29.85 17.61 3.28
CA ARG A 88 28.83 16.61 3.64
C ARG A 88 27.42 17.17 3.53
N GLU A 89 27.18 18.41 3.94
CA GLU A 89 25.89 19.10 3.84
C GLU A 89 25.49 19.32 2.39
N LYS A 90 26.37 19.88 1.55
CA LYS A 90 26.08 20.02 0.11
C LYS A 90 25.92 18.67 -0.58
N LYS A 91 26.59 17.60 -0.11
CA LYS A 91 26.34 16.21 -0.56
C LYS A 91 25.04 15.59 -0.03
N LYS A 92 24.48 16.11 1.07
CA LYS A 92 23.17 15.76 1.61
C LYS A 92 22.06 16.48 0.83
N GLU A 93 22.21 17.78 0.59
CA GLU A 93 21.36 18.56 -0.32
C GLU A 93 21.35 17.95 -1.73
N ALA A 94 22.52 17.58 -2.27
CA ALA A 94 22.64 16.89 -3.56
C ALA A 94 21.78 15.63 -3.66
N LYS A 95 21.73 14.85 -2.57
CA LYS A 95 20.93 13.64 -2.47
C LYS A 95 19.45 13.97 -2.33
N GLY A 96 19.10 14.99 -1.53
CA GLY A 96 17.75 15.54 -1.43
C GLY A 96 17.22 15.92 -2.81
N TYR A 97 17.91 16.82 -3.51
CA TYR A 97 17.52 17.30 -4.85
C TYR A 97 17.47 16.18 -5.91
N ALA A 98 18.38 15.19 -5.85
CA ALA A 98 18.32 14.03 -6.73
C ALA A 98 17.13 13.11 -6.41
N SER A 99 16.77 12.97 -5.13
CA SER A 99 15.58 12.25 -4.69
C SER A 99 14.30 13.00 -5.05
N GLU A 100 14.24 14.31 -4.87
CA GLU A 100 13.15 15.19 -5.30
C GLU A 100 12.93 15.10 -6.82
N LEU A 101 13.99 15.14 -7.63
CA LEU A 101 13.88 14.96 -9.09
C LEU A 101 13.40 13.54 -9.45
N MET A 102 13.83 12.51 -8.72
CA MET A 102 13.37 11.13 -8.95
C MET A 102 11.89 10.95 -8.54
N ILE A 103 11.46 11.53 -7.42
CA ILE A 103 10.07 11.57 -6.97
C ILE A 103 9.24 12.35 -8.00
N SER A 104 9.69 13.52 -8.41
CA SER A 104 9.06 14.34 -9.46
C SER A 104 8.96 13.59 -10.80
N GLU A 105 9.93 12.77 -11.20
CA GLU A 105 9.82 11.92 -12.40
C GLU A 105 8.86 10.73 -12.19
N ILE A 106 8.80 10.13 -11.00
CA ILE A 106 7.82 9.08 -10.65
C ILE A 106 6.37 9.60 -10.69
N LEU A 107 6.16 10.83 -10.20
CA LEU A 107 4.86 11.51 -10.20
C LEU A 107 4.50 12.01 -11.61
N SER A 108 5.36 12.84 -12.24
CA SER A 108 5.11 13.45 -13.56
C SER A 108 5.13 12.48 -14.75
N SER A 109 5.56 11.23 -14.56
CA SER A 109 5.47 10.18 -15.59
C SER A 109 4.07 9.55 -15.67
N ASP A 110 3.08 10.41 -15.90
CA ASP A 110 1.67 10.13 -16.21
C ASP A 110 1.47 9.06 -17.32
N LYS A 111 2.51 8.86 -18.14
CA LYS A 111 2.62 7.82 -19.16
C LYS A 111 2.49 6.40 -18.61
N TYR A 112 2.81 6.14 -17.33
CA TYR A 112 2.75 4.77 -16.77
C TYR A 112 1.34 4.34 -16.32
N PHE A 113 0.43 5.28 -16.06
CA PHE A 113 -0.99 4.98 -15.85
C PHE A 113 -1.79 4.97 -17.16
N TYR A 114 -1.13 5.05 -18.31
CA TYR A 114 -1.69 4.56 -19.57
C TYR A 114 -1.32 3.09 -19.72
N MET A 115 -2.03 2.25 -18.96
CA MET A 115 -2.25 0.88 -19.40
C MET A 115 -2.79 0.99 -20.83
N LYS A 116 -2.08 0.44 -21.80
CA LYS A 116 -2.47 0.63 -23.21
C LYS A 116 -3.87 0.05 -23.40
N HIS A 117 -4.66 0.64 -24.29
CA HIS A 117 -6.02 0.16 -24.55
C HIS A 117 -6.04 -1.35 -24.89
N ASP A 118 -4.95 -1.86 -25.51
CA ASP A 118 -4.70 -3.27 -25.77
C ASP A 118 -4.55 -4.13 -24.51
N GLN A 119 -3.91 -3.62 -23.44
CA GLN A 119 -3.74 -4.31 -22.16
C GLN A 119 -5.05 -4.32 -21.34
N ALA A 120 -5.84 -3.26 -21.41
CA ALA A 120 -7.19 -3.24 -20.84
C ALA A 120 -8.12 -4.23 -21.58
N ASN A 121 -8.08 -4.24 -22.91
CA ASN A 121 -8.85 -5.18 -23.72
C ASN A 121 -8.39 -6.64 -23.53
N ALA A 122 -7.08 -6.88 -23.30
CA ALA A 122 -6.59 -8.22 -22.97
C ALA A 122 -7.18 -8.78 -21.67
N LEU A 123 -7.66 -7.93 -20.75
CA LEU A 123 -8.33 -8.37 -19.52
C LEU A 123 -9.81 -8.71 -19.72
N LYS A 124 -10.45 -8.19 -20.77
CA LYS A 124 -11.88 -8.40 -21.07
C LYS A 124 -12.21 -9.78 -21.66
N ASN A 125 -11.20 -10.43 -22.23
CA ASN A 125 -11.33 -11.73 -22.90
C ASN A 125 -10.86 -12.90 -22.01
N PHE A 126 -10.71 -12.67 -20.71
CA PHE A 126 -10.41 -13.72 -19.74
C PHE A 126 -11.69 -14.13 -19.03
N ASP A 127 -11.97 -15.44 -19.03
CA ASP A 127 -12.93 -16.03 -18.09
C ASP A 127 -12.50 -15.73 -16.65
N GLU A 128 -13.44 -15.81 -15.71
CA GLU A 128 -13.24 -15.54 -14.28
C GLU A 128 -11.98 -16.18 -13.69
N ILE A 129 -11.75 -17.46 -13.96
CA ILE A 129 -10.56 -18.23 -13.55
C ILE A 129 -9.26 -17.57 -14.05
N SER A 130 -9.28 -17.01 -15.26
CA SER A 130 -8.14 -16.32 -15.84
C SER A 130 -7.99 -14.89 -15.32
N LEU A 131 -9.07 -14.19 -14.93
CA LEU A 131 -8.99 -12.81 -14.45
C LEU A 131 -8.27 -12.69 -13.10
N MET A 132 -8.41 -13.68 -12.22
CA MET A 132 -7.84 -13.65 -10.87
C MET A 132 -6.32 -13.94 -10.81
N PRO A 133 -5.64 -13.60 -9.70
CA PRO A 133 -4.34 -14.15 -9.37
C PRO A 133 -4.45 -15.68 -9.22
N PRO A 134 -3.57 -16.50 -9.84
CA PRO A 134 -3.61 -17.95 -9.66
C PRO A 134 -3.21 -18.39 -8.24
N TYR A 135 -2.36 -17.62 -7.57
CA TYR A 135 -1.85 -17.91 -6.23
C TYR A 135 -1.86 -16.64 -5.35
N VAL A 136 -2.02 -16.81 -4.04
CA VAL A 136 -1.73 -15.76 -3.03
C VAL A 136 -0.21 -15.58 -2.95
N ILE A 137 0.25 -14.34 -3.08
CA ILE A 137 1.62 -13.95 -2.74
C ILE A 137 1.63 -12.73 -1.81
N GLY A 138 2.76 -12.54 -1.13
CA GLY A 138 3.05 -11.34 -0.35
C GLY A 138 3.33 -10.08 -1.18
N LEU A 139 3.67 -8.99 -0.49
CA LEU A 139 4.10 -7.72 -1.06
C LEU A 139 5.48 -7.31 -0.51
N PRO A 140 6.33 -6.66 -1.31
CA PRO A 140 7.64 -6.24 -0.83
C PRO A 140 7.50 -5.14 0.23
N ASN A 141 8.12 -5.33 1.40
CA ASN A 141 8.12 -4.34 2.48
C ASN A 141 9.50 -3.71 2.71
N TYR A 142 10.08 -3.13 1.65
CA TYR A 142 11.41 -2.50 1.74
C TYR A 142 11.48 -1.23 2.61
N ARG A 143 10.33 -0.71 3.07
CA ARG A 143 10.22 0.64 3.67
C ARG A 143 9.43 0.72 4.97
N GLY A 144 8.80 -0.37 5.43
CA GLY A 144 7.98 -0.39 6.65
C GLY A 144 6.51 -0.02 6.41
N HIS A 145 5.99 -0.28 5.22
CA HIS A 145 4.60 -0.05 4.80
C HIS A 145 3.76 -1.33 4.88
N CYS A 146 3.99 -2.18 5.89
CA CYS A 146 3.32 -3.49 6.05
C CYS A 146 1.80 -3.42 6.10
N PHE A 147 1.22 -2.29 6.54
CA PHE A 147 -0.22 -2.05 6.54
C PHE A 147 -0.88 -2.05 5.14
N PHE A 148 -0.11 -2.06 4.05
CA PHE A 148 -0.61 -2.32 2.70
C PHE A 148 -0.95 -3.81 2.46
N VAL A 149 -0.25 -4.75 3.11
CA VAL A 149 -0.46 -6.21 2.96
C VAL A 149 -1.89 -6.61 3.32
N PRO A 150 -2.41 -6.35 4.54
CA PRO A 150 -3.78 -6.69 4.92
C PRO A 150 -4.88 -5.88 4.24
N LEU A 151 -4.54 -4.89 3.40
CA LEU A 151 -5.51 -4.27 2.52
C LEU A 151 -5.50 -4.90 1.13
N PHE A 152 -4.38 -4.78 0.42
CA PHE A 152 -4.33 -5.09 -1.00
C PHE A 152 -4.25 -6.59 -1.29
N VAL A 153 -3.60 -7.40 -0.44
CA VAL A 153 -3.56 -8.85 -0.68
C VAL A 153 -4.96 -9.47 -0.56
N PRO A 154 -5.76 -9.20 0.49
CA PRO A 154 -7.17 -9.60 0.51
C PRO A 154 -7.97 -9.12 -0.70
N LEU A 155 -7.97 -7.81 -0.98
CA LEU A 155 -8.82 -7.24 -2.03
C LEU A 155 -8.47 -7.78 -3.43
N PHE A 156 -7.19 -7.98 -3.74
CA PHE A 156 -6.77 -8.56 -5.03
C PHE A 156 -7.09 -10.06 -5.17
N ASN A 157 -7.46 -10.73 -4.08
CA ASN A 157 -7.89 -12.13 -4.06
C ASN A 157 -9.41 -12.28 -3.80
N ILE A 158 -10.20 -11.20 -3.87
CA ILE A 158 -11.67 -11.23 -3.87
C ILE A 158 -12.17 -10.88 -5.28
N TYR A 159 -12.89 -11.80 -5.92
CA TYR A 159 -13.33 -11.65 -7.31
C TYR A 159 -14.15 -10.38 -7.54
N ASP A 160 -15.17 -10.13 -6.72
CA ASP A 160 -16.03 -8.95 -6.89
C ASP A 160 -15.27 -7.62 -6.83
N PHE A 161 -14.20 -7.54 -6.03
CA PHE A 161 -13.35 -6.35 -5.99
C PHE A 161 -12.57 -6.17 -7.30
N VAL A 162 -11.97 -7.25 -7.81
CA VAL A 162 -11.22 -7.23 -9.07
C VAL A 162 -12.15 -6.92 -10.25
N GLU A 163 -13.32 -7.54 -10.32
CA GLU A 163 -14.33 -7.28 -11.35
C GLU A 163 -14.83 -5.83 -11.30
N THR A 164 -15.09 -5.30 -10.10
CA THR A 164 -15.48 -3.89 -9.88
C THR A 164 -14.36 -2.92 -10.29
N LEU A 165 -13.11 -3.23 -9.99
CA LEU A 165 -11.94 -2.43 -10.36
C LEU A 165 -11.72 -2.40 -11.88
N VAL A 166 -11.94 -3.53 -12.58
CA VAL A 166 -11.91 -3.60 -14.05
C VAL A 166 -13.01 -2.72 -14.65
N LYS A 167 -14.26 -2.85 -14.15
CA LYS A 167 -15.40 -2.01 -14.56
C LYS A 167 -15.13 -0.51 -14.36
N ALA A 168 -14.59 -0.13 -13.19
CA ALA A 168 -14.21 1.25 -12.90
C ALA A 168 -13.10 1.75 -13.85
N ASN A 169 -12.09 0.93 -14.14
CA ASN A 169 -11.01 1.27 -15.04
C ASN A 169 -11.49 1.40 -16.51
N ASP A 170 -12.48 0.63 -16.94
CA ASP A 170 -13.11 0.81 -18.26
C ASP A 170 -13.89 2.12 -18.36
N ILE A 171 -14.64 2.47 -17.32
CA ILE A 171 -15.31 3.78 -17.21
C ILE A 171 -14.28 4.92 -17.31
N ALA A 172 -13.16 4.80 -16.58
CA ALA A 172 -12.06 5.75 -16.60
C ALA A 172 -11.45 5.90 -18.01
N ILE A 173 -11.15 4.80 -18.70
CA ILE A 173 -10.59 4.82 -20.06
C ILE A 173 -11.59 5.47 -21.03
N GLY A 174 -12.86 5.06 -21.01
CA GLY A 174 -13.89 5.61 -21.88
C GLY A 174 -14.10 7.12 -21.68
N TYR A 175 -14.10 7.58 -20.43
CA TYR A 175 -14.16 9.00 -20.10
C TYR A 175 -12.94 9.77 -20.61
N LEU A 176 -11.73 9.28 -20.31
CA LEU A 176 -10.49 9.95 -20.70
C LEU A 176 -10.35 10.03 -22.22
N ASP A 177 -10.71 9.00 -22.97
CA ASP A 177 -10.64 9.02 -24.44
C ASP A 177 -11.72 9.90 -25.09
N ALA A 178 -12.90 10.05 -24.47
CA ALA A 178 -13.90 11.02 -24.89
C ALA A 178 -13.42 12.47 -24.68
N HIS A 179 -12.82 12.77 -23.53
CA HIS A 179 -12.41 14.13 -23.15
C HIS A 179 -11.07 14.55 -23.78
N ARG A 180 -10.16 13.60 -24.04
CA ARG A 180 -8.90 13.83 -24.79
C ARG A 180 -9.08 14.39 -26.19
N ARG A 181 -10.24 14.18 -26.82
CA ARG A 181 -10.56 14.73 -28.15
C ARG A 181 -10.80 16.24 -28.15
N LYS A 182 -10.90 16.91 -26.99
CA LYS A 182 -10.99 18.38 -26.85
C LYS A 182 -9.67 19.04 -26.43
N ARG A 183 -8.57 18.75 -27.13
CA ARG A 183 -7.38 19.64 -27.14
C ARG A 183 -7.38 20.52 -28.40
N PRO A 184 -8.04 21.69 -28.40
CA PRO A 184 -7.81 22.68 -29.43
C PRO A 184 -6.35 23.17 -29.35
N GLY A 185 -5.62 23.09 -30.47
CA GLY A 185 -4.36 23.81 -30.65
C GLY A 185 -3.22 23.47 -29.68
N SER A 186 -2.75 22.23 -29.63
CA SER A 186 -1.50 21.89 -28.92
C SER A 186 -0.26 22.48 -29.62
N LYS A 187 -0.04 23.80 -29.52
CA LYS A 187 1.20 24.47 -29.99
C LYS A 187 1.54 25.87 -29.42
N SER A 188 0.91 26.37 -28.35
CA SER A 188 1.35 27.65 -27.75
C SER A 188 0.93 27.89 -26.28
N SER A 189 1.81 27.55 -25.33
CA SER A 189 1.88 28.20 -23.99
C SER A 189 3.18 27.79 -23.24
N ARG A 190 4.35 27.97 -23.87
CA ARG A 190 5.65 27.69 -23.23
C ARG A 190 6.30 28.89 -22.54
N ASN A 191 5.57 30.00 -22.42
CA ASN A 191 6.03 31.23 -21.79
C ASN A 191 5.01 31.66 -20.72
N GLN A 192 5.55 32.19 -19.61
CA GLN A 192 4.86 32.80 -18.47
C GLN A 192 4.11 31.86 -17.51
N SER A 193 4.76 31.56 -16.38
CA SER A 193 4.14 31.69 -15.05
C SER A 193 5.21 31.93 -13.98
N ASN A 194 4.87 32.74 -12.98
CA ASN A 194 5.69 33.09 -11.81
C ASN A 194 6.17 31.86 -11.02
N PRO A 195 7.33 31.92 -10.33
CA PRO A 195 7.70 30.92 -9.32
C PRO A 195 6.81 30.96 -8.07
N ASP A 196 6.22 32.11 -7.76
CA ASP A 196 5.54 32.38 -6.48
C ASP A 196 4.04 32.04 -6.46
N LEU A 197 3.57 31.28 -7.46
CA LEU A 197 2.27 30.63 -7.43
C LEU A 197 2.50 29.14 -7.28
N GLU A 198 2.42 28.64 -6.05
CA GLU A 198 2.18 27.23 -5.78
C GLU A 198 0.89 26.84 -6.52
N GLN A 199 1.05 26.27 -7.72
CA GLN A 199 -0.04 25.60 -8.40
C GLN A 199 -0.44 24.41 -7.54
N TYR A 200 -1.53 24.56 -6.79
CA TYR A 200 -2.29 23.43 -6.28
C TYR A 200 -2.47 22.45 -7.44
N GLN A 201 -1.77 21.33 -7.38
CA GLN A 201 -1.94 20.28 -8.38
C GLN A 201 -3.33 19.71 -8.15
N GLU A 202 -4.25 20.01 -9.07
CA GLU A 202 -5.55 19.36 -9.07
C GLU A 202 -5.31 17.86 -9.31
N GLU A 203 -5.96 17.05 -8.47
CA GLU A 203 -5.81 15.61 -8.46
C GLU A 203 -6.29 15.02 -9.80
N PRO A 204 -5.44 14.28 -10.55
CA PRO A 204 -5.79 13.79 -11.87
C PRO A 204 -7.05 12.90 -11.87
N GLU A 205 -7.91 13.11 -12.87
CA GLU A 205 -9.11 12.29 -13.10
C GLU A 205 -8.75 10.79 -13.17
N PHE A 206 -9.44 9.98 -12.36
CA PHE A 206 -9.26 8.52 -12.25
C PHE A 206 -7.86 8.05 -11.85
N LEU A 207 -7.07 8.88 -11.16
CA LEU A 207 -5.75 8.54 -10.59
C LEU A 207 -5.75 7.21 -9.82
N TRP A 208 -6.65 7.05 -8.86
CA TRP A 208 -6.70 5.93 -7.91
C TRP A 208 -7.19 4.64 -8.54
N THR A 209 -8.27 4.71 -9.33
CA THR A 209 -8.73 3.58 -10.14
C THR A 209 -7.59 3.06 -11.02
N ARG A 210 -6.88 3.95 -11.72
CA ARG A 210 -5.74 3.58 -12.59
C ARG A 210 -4.54 3.07 -11.78
N ALA A 211 -4.23 3.68 -10.63
CA ALA A 211 -3.10 3.28 -9.79
C ALA A 211 -3.27 1.90 -9.15
N ILE A 212 -4.48 1.63 -8.63
CA ILE A 212 -4.80 0.33 -8.01
C ILE A 212 -4.93 -0.75 -9.09
N MET A 213 -5.47 -0.43 -10.27
CA MET A 213 -5.54 -1.37 -11.39
C MET A 213 -4.15 -1.73 -11.95
N ASP A 214 -3.26 -0.75 -12.10
CA ASP A 214 -1.86 -0.96 -12.47
C ASP A 214 -1.14 -1.82 -11.42
N PHE A 215 -1.34 -1.57 -10.13
CA PHE A 215 -0.81 -2.39 -9.04
C PHE A 215 -1.34 -3.84 -9.09
N PHE A 216 -2.66 -4.03 -9.25
CA PHE A 216 -3.27 -5.34 -9.43
C PHE A 216 -2.69 -6.09 -10.63
N SER A 217 -2.48 -5.41 -11.76
CA SER A 217 -1.93 -6.04 -12.98
C SER A 217 -0.53 -6.62 -12.76
N VAL A 218 0.30 -5.94 -11.96
CA VAL A 218 1.62 -6.42 -11.56
C VAL A 218 1.50 -7.56 -10.53
N TYR A 219 0.60 -7.45 -9.56
CA TYR A 219 0.35 -8.49 -8.54
C TYR A 219 -0.08 -9.82 -9.18
N ARG A 220 -1.12 -9.80 -10.02
CA ARG A 220 -1.60 -10.97 -10.78
C ARG A 220 -0.53 -11.57 -11.69
N LYS A 221 0.40 -10.75 -12.20
CA LYS A 221 1.51 -11.25 -13.01
C LYS A 221 2.56 -11.95 -12.15
N ALA A 222 2.98 -11.29 -11.07
CA ALA A 222 3.97 -11.79 -10.12
C ALA A 222 3.50 -13.11 -9.48
N SER A 223 2.23 -13.19 -9.11
CA SER A 223 1.67 -14.37 -8.43
C SER A 223 1.69 -15.64 -9.25
N ARG A 224 1.82 -15.57 -10.59
CA ARG A 224 2.07 -16.74 -11.46
C ARG A 224 3.37 -17.48 -11.14
N GLN A 225 4.22 -16.95 -10.28
CA GLN A 225 5.46 -17.60 -9.81
C GLN A 225 5.27 -18.35 -8.48
N GLY A 226 4.08 -18.36 -7.88
CA GLY A 226 3.81 -19.03 -6.60
C GLY A 226 4.35 -18.31 -5.37
N GLU A 227 5.44 -17.55 -5.50
CA GLU A 227 6.00 -16.67 -4.47
C GLU A 227 6.50 -15.34 -5.04
N LEU A 228 6.60 -14.35 -4.15
CA LEU A 228 7.37 -13.15 -4.42
C LEU A 228 8.85 -13.39 -4.07
N LYS A 229 9.68 -13.68 -5.07
CA LYS A 229 11.14 -13.71 -4.89
C LYS A 229 11.67 -12.29 -4.67
N VAL A 230 11.95 -11.95 -3.41
CA VAL A 230 12.63 -10.71 -3.01
C VAL A 230 14.12 -10.82 -3.29
N GLU A 231 14.53 -10.24 -4.42
CA GLU A 231 15.88 -10.37 -4.96
C GLU A 231 16.62 -9.02 -5.00
N ASN A 232 15.87 -7.91 -5.09
CA ASN A 232 16.42 -6.57 -5.28
C ASN A 232 16.35 -5.72 -4.00
N VAL A 233 16.69 -6.33 -2.87
CA VAL A 233 16.72 -5.70 -1.55
C VAL A 233 17.62 -4.44 -1.56
N PRO A 234 17.15 -3.26 -1.08
CA PRO A 234 17.96 -2.05 -1.08
C PRO A 234 19.29 -2.24 -0.34
N ASN A 235 20.39 -1.87 -1.01
CA ASN A 235 21.79 -2.02 -0.60
C ASN A 235 22.21 -1.35 0.74
N ASN A 236 21.26 -0.87 1.56
CA ASN A 236 21.48 -0.30 2.89
C ASN A 236 20.52 -0.87 3.96
N ILE A 237 19.47 -1.64 3.63
CA ILE A 237 18.47 -2.07 4.65
C ILE A 237 19.06 -3.05 5.67
N HIS A 238 19.96 -3.93 5.22
CA HIS A 238 20.77 -4.81 6.07
C HIS A 238 21.77 -4.05 6.96
N VAL A 239 22.12 -2.80 6.64
CA VAL A 239 22.94 -1.94 7.53
C VAL A 239 22.07 -1.38 8.66
N LYS A 240 20.77 -1.18 8.40
CA LYS A 240 19.81 -0.65 9.37
C LYS A 240 19.16 -1.76 10.23
N TYR A 241 19.06 -2.98 9.70
CA TYR A 241 18.45 -4.15 10.35
C TYR A 241 19.25 -5.43 10.04
N PRO A 242 20.47 -5.58 10.60
CA PRO A 242 21.42 -6.63 10.21
C PRO A 242 21.02 -8.05 10.59
N LYS A 243 20.12 -8.25 11.56
CA LYS A 243 19.64 -9.60 11.93
C LYS A 243 18.49 -10.10 11.04
N LEU A 244 17.55 -9.22 10.69
CA LEU A 244 16.40 -9.58 9.84
C LEU A 244 16.80 -9.85 8.38
N TYR A 245 17.74 -9.06 7.84
CA TYR A 245 18.17 -9.14 6.44
C TYR A 245 19.63 -9.57 6.28
N GLY A 246 20.28 -10.02 7.35
CA GLY A 246 21.69 -10.44 7.34
C GLY A 246 21.93 -11.62 6.42
N ASP A 247 21.16 -12.69 6.59
CA ASP A 247 21.31 -13.90 5.78
C ASP A 247 20.85 -13.69 4.33
N TYR A 248 19.82 -12.88 4.10
CA TYR A 248 19.45 -12.40 2.76
C TYR A 248 20.61 -11.65 2.10
N PHE A 249 21.27 -10.72 2.81
CA PHE A 249 22.38 -9.95 2.26
C PHE A 249 23.64 -10.79 2.05
N ASN A 250 23.92 -11.75 2.94
CA ASN A 250 25.04 -12.68 2.81
C ASN A 250 24.82 -13.64 1.63
N LYS A 251 23.59 -14.16 1.44
CA LYS A 251 23.19 -14.92 0.25
C LYS A 251 23.31 -14.06 -1.03
N ALA A 252 22.85 -12.81 -1.01
CA ALA A 252 22.98 -11.88 -2.13
C ALA A 252 24.44 -11.54 -2.49
N LYS A 253 25.33 -11.43 -1.50
CA LYS A 253 26.77 -11.19 -1.69
C LYS A 253 27.54 -12.38 -2.26
N SER A 254 27.04 -13.60 -2.09
CA SER A 254 27.75 -14.85 -2.46
C SER A 254 28.01 -15.04 -3.97
N GLY A 255 27.50 -14.15 -4.82
CA GLY A 255 27.68 -14.22 -6.28
C GLY A 255 26.69 -15.15 -6.99
N ALA A 256 25.92 -15.97 -6.26
CA ALA A 256 24.81 -16.75 -6.82
C ALA A 256 23.65 -15.85 -7.32
N TYR A 257 23.48 -14.66 -6.72
CA TYR A 257 22.53 -13.62 -7.15
C TYR A 257 22.95 -12.88 -8.45
N GLN A 258 23.62 -13.58 -9.38
CA GLN A 258 23.84 -13.07 -10.73
C GLN A 258 22.59 -13.23 -11.59
N LYS A 259 21.79 -12.15 -11.67
CA LYS A 259 20.84 -11.90 -12.77
C LYS A 259 19.78 -12.99 -12.99
N THR A 260 19.04 -13.29 -11.94
CA THR A 260 17.63 -13.60 -12.14
C THR A 260 16.98 -12.49 -12.97
N ARG A 261 16.20 -12.87 -13.99
CA ARG A 261 15.46 -11.90 -14.84
C ARG A 261 14.19 -11.38 -14.16
N ASN A 262 13.92 -11.83 -12.94
CA ASN A 262 12.74 -11.42 -12.20
C ASN A 262 12.94 -9.98 -11.69
N GLN A 263 11.96 -9.14 -11.99
CA GLN A 263 11.90 -7.74 -11.55
C GLN A 263 10.52 -7.44 -10.94
N ASP A 264 9.71 -8.48 -10.71
CA ASP A 264 8.34 -8.29 -10.29
C ASP A 264 8.27 -7.78 -8.83
N ASP A 265 9.29 -8.05 -8.00
CA ASP A 265 9.50 -7.39 -6.69
C ASP A 265 9.70 -5.88 -6.80
N LEU A 266 10.60 -5.42 -7.68
CA LEU A 266 10.82 -4.00 -7.95
C LEU A 266 9.60 -3.33 -8.59
N ARG A 267 8.83 -4.07 -9.40
CA ARG A 267 7.60 -3.54 -10.01
C ARG A 267 6.52 -3.34 -8.95
N LEU A 268 6.31 -4.32 -8.07
CA LEU A 268 5.35 -4.21 -6.95
C LEU A 268 5.73 -3.09 -5.99
N ASP A 269 6.99 -3.03 -5.55
CA ASP A 269 7.52 -1.95 -4.70
C ASP A 269 7.26 -0.58 -5.33
N ARG A 270 7.58 -0.39 -6.62
CA ARG A 270 7.34 0.88 -7.33
C ARG A 270 5.85 1.28 -7.38
N ARG A 271 4.91 0.32 -7.50
CA ARG A 271 3.47 0.63 -7.47
C ARG A 271 2.98 0.97 -6.07
N LEU A 272 3.41 0.21 -5.07
CA LEU A 272 3.12 0.47 -3.65
C LEU A 272 3.64 1.85 -3.23
N ILE A 273 4.90 2.17 -3.52
CA ILE A 273 5.49 3.49 -3.25
C ILE A 273 4.73 4.59 -3.96
N LYS A 274 4.30 4.38 -5.21
CA LYS A 274 3.53 5.40 -5.91
C LYS A 274 2.23 5.68 -5.15
N ILE A 275 1.46 4.65 -4.77
CA ILE A 275 0.26 4.84 -3.94
C ILE A 275 0.59 5.56 -2.61
N CYS A 276 1.71 5.25 -1.95
CA CYS A 276 2.16 5.99 -0.75
C CYS A 276 2.41 7.48 -1.02
N LEU A 277 3.07 7.82 -2.13
CA LEU A 277 3.37 9.21 -2.50
C LEU A 277 2.11 9.99 -2.88
N GLU A 278 1.25 9.43 -3.74
CA GLU A 278 -0.04 10.05 -4.07
C GLU A 278 -0.90 10.24 -2.80
N LEU A 279 -0.84 9.31 -1.82
CA LEU A 279 -1.55 9.46 -0.54
C LEU A 279 -0.89 10.50 0.38
N ALA A 280 0.44 10.65 0.32
CA ALA A 280 1.14 11.69 1.07
C ALA A 280 0.78 13.08 0.55
N ASP A 281 0.80 13.25 -0.77
CA ASP A 281 0.54 14.51 -1.47
C ASP A 281 -0.95 14.91 -1.38
N PHE A 282 -1.86 13.98 -1.65
CA PHE A 282 -3.29 14.30 -1.74
C PHE A 282 -4.10 14.05 -0.47
N GLN A 283 -3.59 13.34 0.56
CA GLN A 283 -4.39 12.98 1.75
C GLN A 283 -3.71 13.23 3.10
N SER A 284 -2.51 12.73 3.33
CA SER A 284 -1.85 12.87 4.62
C SER A 284 -0.35 12.59 4.52
N PRO A 285 0.53 13.56 4.83
CA PRO A 285 1.99 13.38 4.78
C PRO A 285 2.51 12.17 5.57
N SER A 286 1.77 11.71 6.58
CA SER A 286 2.07 10.47 7.33
C SER A 286 2.25 9.22 6.46
N TYR A 287 1.66 9.14 5.26
CA TYR A 287 1.86 8.01 4.34
C TYR A 287 3.26 7.95 3.72
N ALA A 288 4.05 9.03 3.76
CA ALA A 288 5.45 9.04 3.35
C ALA A 288 6.38 8.38 4.38
N GLU A 289 5.94 8.24 5.63
CA GLU A 289 6.71 7.65 6.72
C GLU A 289 6.42 6.14 6.88
N PRO A 290 7.34 5.36 7.47
CA PRO A 290 7.08 3.96 7.85
C PRO A 290 6.02 3.85 8.95
N GLY A 291 5.23 2.78 8.91
CA GLY A 291 4.11 2.56 9.83
C GLY A 291 2.80 3.22 9.35
N GLY A 292 1.67 2.76 9.88
CA GLY A 292 0.35 3.24 9.48
C GLY A 292 -0.78 2.30 9.91
N PHE A 293 -2.01 2.76 9.74
CA PHE A 293 -3.22 2.09 10.21
C PHE A 293 -4.01 1.53 9.02
N VAL A 294 -4.19 0.21 8.94
CA VAL A 294 -4.86 -0.44 7.80
C VAL A 294 -6.32 0.04 7.63
N CYS A 295 -7.06 0.23 8.72
CA CYS A 295 -8.44 0.72 8.67
C CYS A 295 -8.53 2.17 8.14
N LYS A 296 -7.51 3.01 8.40
CA LYS A 296 -7.41 4.35 7.83
C LYS A 296 -7.12 4.28 6.33
N LEU A 297 -6.15 3.45 5.93
CA LEU A 297 -5.82 3.24 4.52
C LEU A 297 -7.04 2.75 3.72
N PHE A 298 -7.81 1.78 4.23
CA PHE A 298 -9.05 1.32 3.60
C PHE A 298 -10.08 2.44 3.40
N LYS A 299 -10.35 3.24 4.45
CA LYS A 299 -11.26 4.39 4.37
C LYS A 299 -10.80 5.42 3.33
N ASP A 300 -9.51 5.73 3.30
CA ASP A 300 -8.95 6.71 2.37
C ASP A 300 -9.05 6.20 0.93
N ILE A 301 -8.65 4.95 0.67
CA ILE A 301 -8.75 4.31 -0.65
C ILE A 301 -10.21 4.22 -1.15
N LEU A 302 -11.16 3.76 -0.32
CA LEU A 302 -12.56 3.71 -0.74
C LEU A 302 -13.17 5.09 -0.98
N ARG A 303 -12.84 6.08 -0.13
CA ARG A 303 -13.27 7.46 -0.33
C ARG A 303 -12.74 8.02 -1.66
N LYS A 304 -11.49 7.72 -2.00
CA LYS A 304 -10.88 8.12 -3.28
C LYS A 304 -11.59 7.50 -4.47
N LEU A 305 -11.70 6.17 -4.52
CA LEU A 305 -12.39 5.44 -5.59
C LEU A 305 -13.85 5.91 -5.76
N SER A 306 -14.54 6.20 -4.66
CA SER A 306 -15.92 6.71 -4.70
C SER A 306 -16.00 8.15 -5.23
N ALA A 307 -15.03 9.00 -4.88
CA ALA A 307 -14.99 10.40 -5.31
C ALA A 307 -14.71 10.55 -6.82
N GLU A 308 -13.91 9.67 -7.41
CA GLU A 308 -13.66 9.67 -8.86
C GLU A 308 -14.93 9.48 -9.70
N SER A 309 -15.91 8.78 -9.14
CA SER A 309 -17.20 8.57 -9.82
C SER A 309 -18.04 9.85 -9.89
N LEU A 310 -17.75 10.89 -9.10
CA LEU A 310 -18.44 12.19 -9.17
C LEU A 310 -18.12 13.00 -10.44
N VAL A 311 -17.05 12.62 -11.16
CA VAL A 311 -16.64 13.20 -12.45
C VAL A 311 -17.63 12.81 -13.57
N ILE A 312 -18.42 11.75 -13.36
CA ILE A 312 -19.37 11.19 -14.33
C ILE A 312 -20.77 11.16 -13.69
N PRO A 313 -21.86 11.37 -14.44
CA PRO A 313 -23.23 11.18 -13.94
C PRO A 313 -23.60 9.69 -13.78
N SER A 314 -22.81 8.94 -13.01
CA SER A 314 -23.00 7.52 -12.70
C SER A 314 -22.66 7.24 -11.24
N GLU A 315 -23.41 6.35 -10.58
CA GLU A 315 -23.02 5.88 -9.25
C GLU A 315 -21.68 5.14 -9.31
N SER A 316 -20.90 5.22 -8.22
CA SER A 316 -19.64 4.47 -8.12
C SER A 316 -19.93 2.97 -8.10
N PRO A 317 -19.25 2.14 -8.92
CA PRO A 317 -19.46 0.70 -8.89
C PRO A 317 -19.03 0.10 -7.53
N PHE A 318 -18.15 0.77 -6.78
CA PHE A 318 -17.79 0.41 -5.42
C PHE A 318 -18.95 0.59 -4.40
N ASN A 319 -20.02 1.33 -4.74
CA ASN A 319 -21.21 1.49 -3.89
C ASN A 319 -22.06 0.21 -3.79
N GLU A 320 -22.00 -0.69 -4.77
CA GLU A 320 -22.65 -2.00 -4.66
C GLU A 320 -21.77 -3.00 -3.92
N LEU A 321 -20.46 -2.84 -4.07
CA LEU A 321 -19.46 -3.72 -3.50
C LEU A 321 -19.35 -3.62 -1.98
N PHE A 322 -19.34 -2.40 -1.41
CA PHE A 322 -19.04 -2.17 0.02
C PHE A 322 -20.14 -1.47 0.82
N ASN A 323 -21.05 -0.71 0.19
CA ASN A 323 -21.98 0.13 0.96
C ASN A 323 -23.20 -0.64 1.47
N THR A 324 -23.31 -0.74 2.78
CA THR A 324 -24.55 -1.08 3.48
C THR A 324 -25.38 0.20 3.67
N GLU A 325 -26.67 0.16 3.31
CA GLU A 325 -27.58 1.25 3.62
C GLU A 325 -28.48 0.92 4.82
N ILE A 326 -28.57 1.87 5.74
CA ILE A 326 -29.42 1.77 6.92
C ILE A 326 -30.34 3.00 7.00
N ARG A 327 -31.62 2.76 7.22
CA ARG A 327 -32.62 3.78 7.57
C ARG A 327 -32.98 3.64 9.05
N PHE A 328 -33.09 4.75 9.76
CA PHE A 328 -33.41 4.74 11.18
C PHE A 328 -34.00 6.07 11.66
N GLU A 329 -34.65 6.04 12.82
CA GLU A 329 -35.09 7.20 13.57
C GLU A 329 -34.17 7.45 14.77
N TYR A 330 -33.93 8.72 15.11
CA TYR A 330 -33.11 9.11 16.24
C TYR A 330 -33.61 10.37 16.93
N PHE A 331 -33.22 10.54 18.20
CA PHE A 331 -33.42 11.74 19.00
C PHE A 331 -32.12 12.53 19.15
N CYS A 332 -32.24 13.86 19.28
CA CYS A 332 -31.11 14.74 19.55
C CYS A 332 -31.53 15.85 20.52
N GLU A 333 -30.98 15.83 21.73
CA GLU A 333 -31.33 16.71 22.85
C GLU A 333 -31.24 18.21 22.49
N ASN A 334 -30.22 18.64 21.74
CA ASN A 334 -30.07 20.05 21.35
C ASN A 334 -31.02 20.48 20.22
N CYS A 335 -31.55 19.54 19.44
CA CYS A 335 -32.44 19.84 18.31
C CYS A 335 -33.92 19.77 18.71
N ALA A 336 -34.33 18.68 19.36
CA ALA A 336 -35.73 18.37 19.65
C ALA A 336 -36.06 18.60 21.13
N LEU A 337 -36.56 19.80 21.44
CA LEU A 337 -37.14 20.09 22.77
C LEU A 337 -38.56 19.51 22.94
N SER A 338 -39.23 19.07 21.86
CA SER A 338 -40.65 18.71 21.91
C SER A 338 -41.08 17.69 20.83
N ILE A 339 -40.55 16.47 20.94
CA ILE A 339 -41.09 15.20 20.36
C ILE A 339 -40.66 14.72 18.94
N PRO A 340 -40.34 15.51 17.89
CA PRO A 340 -40.08 14.92 16.57
C PRO A 340 -38.78 14.11 16.53
N LYS A 341 -38.91 12.81 16.25
CA LYS A 341 -37.78 11.94 15.90
C LYS A 341 -37.29 12.29 14.50
N PHE A 342 -35.98 12.40 14.34
CA PHE A 342 -35.37 12.66 13.04
C PHE A 342 -35.17 11.34 12.29
N LYS A 343 -35.57 11.31 11.02
CA LYS A 343 -35.30 10.17 10.11
C LYS A 343 -33.94 10.39 9.44
N LYS A 344 -33.09 9.36 9.42
CA LYS A 344 -31.82 9.35 8.68
C LYS A 344 -31.76 8.12 7.76
N ARG A 345 -31.18 8.31 6.57
CA ARG A 345 -30.63 7.23 5.73
C ARG A 345 -29.12 7.45 5.71
N LYS A 346 -28.35 6.42 6.00
CA LYS A 346 -26.88 6.47 6.00
C LYS A 346 -26.32 5.30 5.21
N SER A 347 -25.22 5.56 4.51
CA SER A 347 -24.42 4.56 3.81
C SER A 347 -23.13 4.33 4.60
N PHE A 348 -22.80 3.07 4.86
CA PHE A 348 -21.60 2.65 5.57
C PHE A 348 -20.80 1.67 4.69
N SER A 349 -19.55 2.03 4.37
CA SER A 349 -18.59 1.16 3.66
C SER A 349 -17.75 0.29 4.60
N MET A 350 -17.78 0.58 5.90
CA MET A 350 -17.14 -0.19 6.96
C MET A 350 -17.87 0.04 8.29
N PHE A 351 -17.94 -0.99 9.12
CA PHE A 351 -18.56 -0.94 10.44
C PHE A 351 -17.55 -1.00 11.57
N ARG A 352 -17.85 -0.31 12.66
CA ARG A 352 -17.09 -0.33 13.92
C ARG A 352 -17.63 -1.41 14.84
N ILE A 353 -16.74 -2.25 15.36
CA ILE A 353 -17.01 -3.21 16.43
C ILE A 353 -15.94 -3.08 17.53
N PRO A 354 -16.26 -3.27 18.81
CA PRO A 354 -15.26 -3.27 19.88
C PRO A 354 -14.46 -4.58 19.86
N ALA A 355 -13.23 -4.56 20.39
CA ALA A 355 -12.40 -5.76 20.53
C ALA A 355 -12.83 -6.65 21.72
N GLU A 356 -13.43 -6.05 22.74
CA GLU A 356 -13.98 -6.70 23.94
C GLU A 356 -15.37 -6.11 24.24
N HIS A 357 -16.24 -6.82 24.95
CA HIS A 357 -17.52 -6.27 25.39
C HIS A 357 -18.02 -6.83 26.73
N GLU A 358 -18.86 -6.11 27.47
CA GLU A 358 -19.41 -6.57 28.76
C GLU A 358 -20.39 -7.75 28.64
N THR A 359 -21.10 -7.85 27.50
CA THR A 359 -22.21 -8.80 27.30
C THR A 359 -21.96 -9.76 26.12
N TYR A 360 -21.83 -9.20 24.92
CA TYR A 360 -21.60 -9.93 23.68
C TYR A 360 -20.23 -10.62 23.63
N GLY A 361 -20.18 -11.83 23.05
CA GLY A 361 -18.98 -12.62 22.82
C GLY A 361 -18.61 -12.84 21.35
N SER A 362 -19.44 -12.39 20.40
CA SER A 362 -19.23 -12.56 18.96
C SER A 362 -19.65 -11.36 18.12
N ILE A 363 -19.11 -11.26 16.90
CA ILE A 363 -19.54 -10.26 15.90
C ILE A 363 -21.03 -10.42 15.56
N GLN A 364 -21.53 -11.66 15.46
CA GLN A 364 -22.93 -11.95 15.15
C GLN A 364 -23.88 -11.38 16.20
N GLU A 365 -23.63 -11.63 17.50
CA GLU A 365 -24.45 -11.09 18.59
C GLU A 365 -24.51 -9.55 18.60
N ILE A 366 -23.39 -8.89 18.27
CA ILE A 366 -23.33 -7.43 18.15
C ILE A 366 -24.22 -6.96 17.00
N ILE A 367 -24.19 -7.65 15.84
CA ILE A 367 -25.01 -7.31 14.67
C ILE A 367 -26.50 -7.52 14.96
N ASP A 368 -26.86 -8.61 15.65
CA ASP A 368 -28.26 -8.92 15.98
C ASP A 368 -28.92 -7.85 16.88
N ASP A 369 -28.14 -7.19 17.76
CA ASP A 369 -28.56 -5.92 18.37
C ASP A 369 -28.28 -4.73 17.44
N HIS A 370 -29.15 -4.56 16.44
CA HIS A 370 -29.12 -3.42 15.52
C HIS A 370 -28.99 -2.05 16.21
N LYS A 371 -29.53 -1.88 17.43
CA LYS A 371 -29.50 -0.60 18.16
C LYS A 371 -28.13 -0.33 18.73
N TYR A 372 -27.51 -1.34 19.37
CA TYR A 372 -26.15 -1.26 19.84
C TYR A 372 -25.16 -1.14 18.68
N PHE A 373 -25.29 -1.99 17.65
CA PHE A 373 -24.46 -1.97 16.44
C PHE A 373 -24.41 -0.60 15.78
N LEU A 374 -25.56 0.05 15.59
CA LEU A 374 -25.61 1.38 15.00
C LEU A 374 -25.03 2.46 15.93
N SER A 375 -25.10 2.28 17.25
CA SER A 375 -24.51 3.21 18.22
C SER A 375 -22.98 3.23 18.20
N LEU A 376 -22.34 2.10 17.86
CA LEU A 376 -20.87 1.97 17.72
C LEU A 376 -20.30 2.80 16.56
N GLN A 377 -21.14 3.11 15.57
CA GLN A 377 -20.71 3.87 14.38
C GLN A 377 -20.41 5.34 14.68
N ASN A 378 -20.71 5.82 15.90
CA ASN A 378 -20.42 7.17 16.39
C ASN A 378 -21.02 8.30 15.52
N GLU A 379 -22.17 8.01 14.89
CA GLU A 379 -22.90 8.96 14.06
C GLU A 379 -23.38 10.20 14.83
N LYS A 380 -23.26 11.37 14.19
CA LYS A 380 -23.61 12.68 14.74
C LYS A 380 -24.85 13.28 14.07
N CYS A 381 -25.60 14.05 14.84
CA CYS A 381 -26.78 14.77 14.38
C CYS A 381 -26.39 15.85 13.35
N GLU A 382 -26.84 15.66 12.11
CA GLU A 382 -26.60 16.57 10.98
C GLU A 382 -27.71 17.64 10.82
N HIS A 383 -28.70 17.68 11.73
CA HIS A 383 -29.81 18.63 11.65
C HIS A 383 -29.32 20.09 11.78
N ILE A 384 -29.76 20.94 10.85
CA ILE A 384 -29.38 22.36 10.77
C ILE A 384 -30.39 23.21 11.54
N LYS A 385 -29.93 23.91 12.57
CA LYS A 385 -30.74 24.84 13.38
C LYS A 385 -30.12 26.23 13.28
N LYS A 386 -30.87 27.19 12.71
CA LYS A 386 -30.39 28.57 12.44
C LYS A 386 -29.06 28.62 11.64
N GLY A 387 -28.91 27.75 10.65
CA GLY A 387 -27.69 27.67 9.82
C GLY A 387 -26.52 26.89 10.45
N ILE A 388 -26.62 26.43 11.69
CA ILE A 388 -25.58 25.66 12.38
C ILE A 388 -25.95 24.17 12.41
N VAL A 389 -25.02 23.31 12.00
CA VAL A 389 -25.13 21.83 12.10
C VAL A 389 -24.94 21.40 13.55
N CYS A 390 -25.84 20.58 14.09
CA CYS A 390 -25.87 20.24 15.51
C CYS A 390 -24.63 19.49 16.03
N ASN A 391 -24.10 18.53 15.27
CA ASN A 391 -22.91 17.71 15.56
C ASN A 391 -22.92 16.91 16.90
N ASN A 392 -24.01 16.91 17.66
CA ASN A 392 -24.15 16.12 18.89
C ASN A 392 -24.35 14.62 18.60
N LYS A 393 -24.00 13.77 19.57
CA LYS A 393 -24.25 12.33 19.51
C LYS A 393 -25.76 12.05 19.39
N MET A 394 -26.13 11.12 18.52
CA MET A 394 -27.51 10.65 18.43
C MET A 394 -27.90 9.81 19.65
N LYS A 395 -29.14 9.94 20.10
CA LYS A 395 -29.75 9.14 21.16
C LYS A 395 -31.02 8.46 20.65
N ASP A 396 -31.53 7.49 21.41
CA ASP A 396 -32.79 6.77 21.14
C ASP A 396 -32.96 6.32 19.68
N LEU A 397 -31.95 5.60 19.17
CA LEU A 397 -32.02 4.91 17.89
C LEU A 397 -33.19 3.92 17.87
N GLN A 398 -34.08 4.06 16.89
CA GLN A 398 -35.32 3.29 16.73
C GLN A 398 -35.61 3.06 15.24
N ASN A 399 -36.56 2.15 14.93
CA ASN A 399 -37.02 1.88 13.56
C ASN A 399 -35.87 1.62 12.58
N ILE A 400 -34.86 0.86 13.04
CA ILE A 400 -33.62 0.57 12.30
C ILE A 400 -33.92 -0.52 11.29
N VAL A 401 -33.74 -0.20 10.01
CA VAL A 401 -33.97 -1.08 8.87
C VAL A 401 -32.75 -1.01 7.96
N ILE A 402 -32.06 -2.13 7.80
CA ILE A 402 -31.06 -2.31 6.74
C ILE A 402 -31.83 -2.42 5.42
N THR A 403 -31.55 -1.53 4.46
CA THR A 403 -32.26 -1.45 3.17
C THR A 403 -31.43 -1.87 1.97
N LYS A 404 -30.11 -1.95 2.11
CA LYS A 404 -29.19 -2.50 1.12
C LYS A 404 -28.06 -3.20 1.85
N LEU A 405 -27.73 -4.40 1.42
CA LEU A 405 -26.58 -5.17 1.90
C LEU A 405 -25.53 -5.26 0.76
N PRO A 406 -24.24 -5.09 1.06
CA PRO A 406 -23.16 -5.11 0.07
C PRO A 406 -22.74 -6.54 -0.27
N LYS A 407 -21.88 -6.71 -1.28
CA LYS A 407 -21.22 -8.00 -1.54
C LYS A 407 -20.11 -8.31 -0.53
N ILE A 408 -19.36 -7.28 -0.13
CA ILE A 408 -18.27 -7.37 0.85
C ILE A 408 -18.64 -6.51 2.07
N LEU A 409 -18.65 -7.13 3.25
CA LEU A 409 -18.69 -6.43 4.53
C LEU A 409 -17.27 -6.22 5.04
N ALA A 410 -16.96 -4.99 5.44
CA ALA A 410 -15.73 -4.65 6.13
C ALA A 410 -16.02 -4.22 7.57
N PHE A 411 -15.19 -4.65 8.51
CA PHE A 411 -15.23 -4.20 9.90
C PHE A 411 -13.88 -3.63 10.32
N GLU A 412 -13.89 -2.48 10.99
CA GLU A 412 -12.77 -2.02 11.82
C GLU A 412 -13.07 -2.32 13.28
N THR A 413 -12.05 -2.82 13.98
CA THR A 413 -12.16 -3.09 15.41
C THR A 413 -11.52 -1.98 16.23
N VAL A 414 -12.13 -1.65 17.37
CA VAL A 414 -11.70 -0.53 18.21
C VAL A 414 -11.43 -0.98 19.65
N PRO A 415 -10.53 -0.32 20.39
CA PRO A 415 -10.38 -0.54 21.82
C PRO A 415 -11.72 -0.36 22.54
N TYR A 416 -11.98 -1.20 23.54
CA TYR A 416 -13.10 -1.02 24.46
C TYR A 416 -12.59 -0.36 25.75
N GLU A 417 -13.34 0.58 26.31
CA GLU A 417 -12.89 1.40 27.45
C GLU A 417 -12.83 0.63 28.78
N LYS A 418 -13.48 -0.54 28.83
CA LYS A 418 -13.56 -1.42 29.99
C LYS A 418 -12.98 -2.78 29.62
N LYS A 419 -12.58 -3.57 30.62
CA LYS A 419 -12.29 -5.00 30.40
C LYS A 419 -13.59 -5.76 30.12
N GLY A 420 -13.59 -6.61 29.12
CA GLY A 420 -14.76 -7.40 28.71
C GLY A 420 -14.42 -8.81 28.27
N ILE A 421 -15.43 -9.47 27.71
CA ILE A 421 -15.31 -10.73 26.97
C ILE A 421 -14.66 -10.41 25.62
N PRO A 422 -13.55 -11.07 25.22
CA PRO A 422 -12.98 -10.91 23.89
C PRO A 422 -13.98 -11.30 22.79
N ILE A 423 -14.17 -10.44 21.80
CA ILE A 423 -15.13 -10.69 20.71
C ILE A 423 -14.55 -11.70 19.72
N THR A 424 -15.31 -12.74 19.39
CA THR A 424 -14.95 -13.76 18.40
C THR A 424 -15.29 -13.34 16.97
N MET A 425 -14.42 -13.72 16.02
CA MET A 425 -14.72 -13.69 14.59
C MET A 425 -15.41 -15.00 14.21
N SER A 426 -16.71 -14.95 13.93
CA SER A 426 -17.46 -16.08 13.42
C SER A 426 -16.99 -16.44 12.00
N GLU A 427 -16.86 -17.71 11.65
CA GLU A 427 -16.56 -18.12 10.26
C GLU A 427 -17.68 -17.69 9.29
N GLU A 428 -18.93 -17.65 9.77
CA GLU A 428 -20.07 -17.09 9.04
C GLU A 428 -20.85 -16.08 9.90
N ILE A 429 -21.35 -15.02 9.27
CA ILE A 429 -22.32 -14.09 9.85
C ILE A 429 -23.55 -14.00 8.95
N THR A 430 -24.72 -13.81 9.55
CA THR A 430 -26.00 -13.72 8.84
C THR A 430 -26.71 -12.42 9.19
N ILE A 431 -27.06 -11.64 8.17
CA ILE A 431 -27.70 -10.32 8.33
C ILE A 431 -29.07 -10.32 7.65
N LYS A 432 -30.08 -9.74 8.32
CA LYS A 432 -31.45 -9.61 7.83
C LYS A 432 -31.69 -8.20 7.29
N SER A 433 -32.22 -8.10 6.08
CA SER A 433 -32.54 -6.85 5.37
C SER A 433 -33.99 -6.91 4.89
N GLY A 434 -34.93 -6.58 5.79
CA GLY A 434 -36.35 -6.86 5.59
C GLY A 434 -36.61 -8.37 5.67
N GLU A 435 -37.27 -8.92 4.65
CA GLU A 435 -37.50 -10.37 4.52
C GLU A 435 -36.28 -11.12 3.97
N ASN A 436 -35.31 -10.42 3.37
CA ASN A 436 -34.12 -11.04 2.81
C ASN A 436 -33.11 -11.37 3.90
N ILE A 437 -32.60 -12.61 3.86
CA ILE A 437 -31.48 -13.07 4.69
C ILE A 437 -30.25 -13.18 3.78
N SER A 438 -29.10 -12.70 4.23
CA SER A 438 -27.82 -12.88 3.53
C SER A 438 -26.76 -13.36 4.51
N THR A 439 -26.13 -14.47 4.17
CA THR A 439 -25.00 -15.06 4.90
C THR A 439 -23.69 -14.65 4.22
N TYR A 440 -22.69 -14.34 5.03
CA TYR A 440 -21.35 -13.96 4.61
C TYR A 440 -20.33 -14.85 5.30
N GLU A 441 -19.30 -15.24 4.57
CA GLU A 441 -18.17 -16.03 5.07
C GLU A 441 -16.97 -15.12 5.37
N LEU A 442 -16.26 -15.40 6.47
CA LEU A 442 -15.01 -14.75 6.82
C LEU A 442 -13.92 -15.14 5.80
N ARG A 443 -13.34 -14.15 5.11
CA ARG A 443 -12.35 -14.40 4.04
C ARG A 443 -10.93 -13.96 4.40
N SER A 444 -10.82 -12.92 5.21
CA SER A 444 -9.51 -12.42 5.67
C SER A 444 -9.65 -11.45 6.82
N TYR A 445 -8.59 -11.32 7.62
CA TYR A 445 -8.47 -10.29 8.64
C TYR A 445 -7.01 -9.89 8.82
N SER A 446 -6.77 -8.65 9.25
CA SER A 446 -5.43 -8.23 9.65
C SER A 446 -5.12 -8.68 11.07
N VAL A 447 -3.85 -8.96 11.36
CA VAL A 447 -3.37 -9.20 12.73
C VAL A 447 -2.33 -8.16 13.09
N VAL A 448 -2.65 -7.32 14.07
CA VAL A 448 -1.72 -6.35 14.67
C VAL A 448 -0.99 -6.99 15.87
N PHE A 449 0.30 -6.72 15.98
CA PHE A 449 1.09 -7.08 17.15
C PHE A 449 2.32 -6.18 17.33
N GLU A 450 2.81 -6.13 18.56
CA GLU A 450 4.05 -5.45 18.90
C GLU A 450 5.25 -6.30 18.48
N VAL A 451 6.23 -5.66 17.82
CA VAL A 451 7.54 -6.25 17.56
C VAL A 451 8.54 -5.71 18.59
N PHE A 452 9.50 -6.53 18.98
CA PHE A 452 10.42 -6.22 20.07
C PHE A 452 11.85 -6.01 19.60
N LYS A 453 12.60 -5.18 20.32
CA LYS A 453 14.04 -4.98 20.12
C LYS A 453 14.84 -5.66 21.22
N ASP A 454 16.01 -6.19 20.84
CA ASP A 454 16.98 -6.71 21.80
C ASP A 454 17.81 -5.58 22.45
N ALA A 455 18.71 -5.96 23.36
CA ALA A 455 19.61 -5.02 24.04
C ALA A 455 20.62 -4.28 23.13
N LYS A 456 20.67 -4.59 21.83
CA LYS A 456 21.46 -3.88 20.81
C LYS A 456 20.60 -2.96 19.93
N GLY A 457 19.28 -2.95 20.14
CA GLY A 457 18.31 -2.23 19.32
C GLY A 457 17.88 -2.97 18.05
N ASP A 458 18.32 -4.22 17.85
CA ASP A 458 17.93 -5.03 16.69
C ASP A 458 16.52 -5.60 16.89
N LEU A 459 15.67 -5.54 15.86
CA LEU A 459 14.37 -6.21 15.86
C LEU A 459 14.55 -7.74 15.96
N ILE A 460 13.80 -8.37 16.87
CA ILE A 460 13.94 -9.79 17.22
C ILE A 460 13.14 -10.70 16.28
N SER A 461 11.91 -10.31 15.93
CA SER A 461 11.04 -11.07 15.02
C SER A 461 10.07 -10.15 14.29
N LEU A 462 9.67 -10.56 13.08
CA LEU A 462 8.56 -9.99 12.32
C LEU A 462 7.33 -10.92 12.25
N ARG A 463 7.38 -12.10 12.91
CA ARG A 463 6.20 -12.91 13.25
C ARG A 463 5.92 -12.77 14.75
N HIS A 464 4.68 -13.00 15.19
CA HIS A 464 4.24 -12.79 16.58
C HIS A 464 4.80 -13.86 17.54
N ILE A 465 6.09 -13.76 17.84
CA ILE A 465 6.81 -14.55 18.83
C ILE A 465 6.92 -13.70 20.10
N LEU A 466 6.36 -14.20 21.21
CA LEU A 466 6.50 -13.53 22.49
C LEU A 466 7.97 -13.54 22.92
N PRO A 467 8.51 -12.41 23.41
CA PRO A 467 9.90 -12.33 23.80
C PRO A 467 10.18 -13.17 25.04
N ASP A 468 11.33 -13.86 25.03
CA ASP A 468 11.99 -14.39 26.24
C ASP A 468 12.37 -13.22 27.17
N ASP A 469 12.67 -13.49 28.46
CA ASP A 469 12.89 -12.50 29.55
C ASP A 469 14.03 -11.46 29.31
N ARG A 470 14.69 -11.52 28.15
CA ARG A 470 15.88 -10.75 27.76
C ARG A 470 15.55 -9.44 27.04
N VAL A 471 14.29 -9.13 26.83
CA VAL A 471 13.81 -7.99 26.04
C VAL A 471 13.57 -6.75 26.89
N LYS A 472 13.90 -5.58 26.32
CA LYS A 472 13.92 -4.31 27.07
C LYS A 472 13.05 -3.19 26.49
N GLU A 473 12.83 -3.15 25.17
CA GLU A 473 12.13 -2.03 24.54
C GLU A 473 11.26 -2.44 23.34
N SER A 474 10.19 -1.67 23.13
CA SER A 474 9.29 -1.79 21.98
C SER A 474 10.00 -1.45 20.66
N GLY A 475 9.76 -2.29 19.65
CA GLY A 475 10.13 -2.06 18.26
C GLY A 475 9.13 -1.20 17.50
N GLY A 476 7.90 -1.08 18.00
CA GLY A 476 6.72 -0.55 17.30
C GLY A 476 5.70 -1.64 16.99
N LEU A 477 4.66 -1.30 16.23
CA LEU A 477 3.65 -2.26 15.77
C LEU A 477 4.01 -2.79 14.38
N HIS A 478 3.77 -4.08 14.17
CA HIS A 478 3.75 -4.74 12.87
C HIS A 478 2.35 -5.29 12.59
N ILE A 479 2.05 -5.47 11.31
CA ILE A 479 0.74 -5.95 10.86
C ILE A 479 0.91 -6.88 9.66
N MET A 480 0.13 -7.96 9.67
CA MET A 480 0.09 -9.00 8.64
C MET A 480 -1.36 -9.31 8.27
N ALA A 481 -1.58 -10.10 7.22
CA ALA A 481 -2.91 -10.59 6.84
C ALA A 481 -3.02 -12.09 7.16
N ASN A 482 -4.16 -12.52 7.67
CA ASN A 482 -4.60 -13.91 7.53
C ASN A 482 -5.66 -13.97 6.42
N ILE A 483 -5.53 -14.96 5.53
CA ILE A 483 -6.41 -15.13 4.36
C ILE A 483 -6.86 -16.59 4.24
N LYS A 484 -8.13 -16.79 3.86
CA LYS A 484 -8.73 -18.10 3.65
C LYS A 484 -8.53 -18.55 2.20
N THR A 485 -7.89 -19.71 2.04
CA THR A 485 -7.41 -20.27 0.77
C THR A 485 -8.05 -21.63 0.51
N ASN A 486 -7.71 -22.28 -0.60
CA ASN A 486 -8.18 -23.64 -0.90
C ASN A 486 -7.59 -24.71 0.04
N LEU A 487 -6.51 -24.39 0.77
CA LEU A 487 -5.85 -25.28 1.74
C LEU A 487 -6.11 -24.86 3.21
N GLY A 488 -7.03 -23.91 3.45
CA GLY A 488 -7.31 -23.36 4.78
C GLY A 488 -6.75 -21.95 5.00
N TRP A 489 -6.46 -21.60 6.25
CA TRP A 489 -5.98 -20.28 6.65
C TRP A 489 -4.46 -20.15 6.51
N PHE A 490 -3.98 -19.03 5.95
CA PHE A 490 -2.54 -18.73 5.79
C PHE A 490 -2.19 -17.30 6.21
N GLU A 491 -1.00 -17.12 6.78
CA GLU A 491 -0.43 -15.84 7.19
C GLU A 491 0.38 -15.22 6.03
N VAL A 492 -0.07 -14.10 5.48
CA VAL A 492 0.70 -13.29 4.53
C VAL A 492 1.42 -12.17 5.29
N ASN A 493 2.74 -12.29 5.38
CA ASN A 493 3.58 -11.42 6.18
C ASN A 493 4.75 -10.89 5.35
N ASN A 494 4.64 -9.62 4.94
CA ASN A 494 5.48 -9.00 3.92
C ASN A 494 5.44 -9.79 2.61
N ASP A 495 6.59 -10.23 2.10
CA ASP A 495 6.78 -10.93 0.83
C ASP A 495 6.45 -12.43 0.88
N LYS A 496 6.35 -13.01 2.09
CA LYS A 496 6.17 -14.44 2.30
C LYS A 496 4.75 -14.80 2.75
N VAL A 497 4.35 -16.02 2.41
CA VAL A 497 3.14 -16.70 2.89
C VAL A 497 3.59 -17.84 3.82
N TYR A 498 2.98 -17.94 5.00
CA TYR A 498 3.31 -18.92 6.02
C TYR A 498 2.09 -19.71 6.48
N GLU A 499 2.32 -20.92 6.98
CA GLU A 499 1.35 -21.58 7.88
C GLU A 499 1.12 -20.70 9.12
N PRO A 500 -0.13 -20.51 9.60
CA PRO A 500 -0.40 -19.69 10.78
C PRO A 500 0.30 -20.24 12.02
N LEU A 501 0.98 -19.38 12.80
CA LEU A 501 1.59 -19.79 14.08
C LEU A 501 0.57 -20.33 15.10
N ARG A 502 -0.71 -19.97 14.93
CA ARG A 502 -1.85 -20.27 15.80
C ARG A 502 -3.13 -19.71 15.17
N ASP A 503 -4.26 -20.17 15.68
CA ASP A 503 -5.54 -19.52 15.43
C ASP A 503 -5.61 -18.14 16.09
N TYR A 504 -6.32 -17.23 15.44
CA TYR A 504 -6.67 -15.91 15.98
C TYR A 504 -8.21 -15.79 16.05
N PRO A 505 -8.90 -16.57 16.91
CA PRO A 505 -10.36 -16.60 16.94
C PRO A 505 -10.99 -15.30 17.47
N PHE A 506 -10.21 -14.47 18.16
CA PHE A 506 -10.64 -13.20 18.73
C PHE A 506 -10.15 -12.02 17.91
N VAL A 507 -10.98 -10.99 17.79
CA VAL A 507 -10.53 -9.70 17.27
C VAL A 507 -9.57 -9.02 18.24
N LYS A 508 -8.57 -8.32 17.70
CA LYS A 508 -7.78 -7.33 18.43
C LYS A 508 -8.19 -5.93 17.99
N PRO A 509 -7.88 -4.85 18.74
CA PRO A 509 -8.01 -3.49 18.23
C PRO A 509 -7.24 -3.27 16.93
N GLU A 510 -7.74 -2.40 16.06
CA GLU A 510 -7.15 -2.04 14.75
C GLU A 510 -7.09 -3.17 13.71
N ASN A 511 -7.79 -4.28 13.95
CA ASN A 511 -8.05 -5.27 12.91
C ASN A 511 -9.00 -4.70 11.85
N LEU A 512 -8.62 -4.87 10.58
CA LEU A 512 -9.52 -4.81 9.42
C LEU A 512 -9.97 -6.24 9.10
N ILE A 513 -11.27 -6.47 8.98
CA ILE A 513 -11.86 -7.79 8.76
C ILE A 513 -12.77 -7.74 7.53
N PHE A 514 -12.64 -8.71 6.64
CA PHE A 514 -13.46 -8.85 5.43
C PHE A 514 -14.29 -10.14 5.46
N TYR A 515 -15.60 -9.96 5.30
CA TYR A 515 -16.56 -11.02 5.03
C TYR A 515 -17.13 -10.85 3.62
N VAL A 516 -17.28 -11.94 2.87
CA VAL A 516 -17.83 -11.92 1.50
C VAL A 516 -19.12 -12.74 1.48
N LYS A 517 -20.12 -12.24 0.76
CA LYS A 517 -21.44 -12.87 0.68
C LYS A 517 -21.32 -14.28 0.10
N LYS A 518 -21.91 -15.28 0.78
CA LYS A 518 -21.65 -16.71 0.49
C LYS A 518 -22.02 -17.12 -0.94
N ASN A 519 -23.04 -16.50 -1.52
CA ASN A 519 -23.47 -16.76 -2.91
C ASN A 519 -22.57 -16.12 -3.97
N ASP A 520 -21.69 -15.20 -3.58
CA ASP A 520 -20.75 -14.50 -4.46
C ASP A 520 -19.31 -15.07 -4.34
N LEU A 521 -19.13 -16.21 -3.64
CA LEU A 521 -17.85 -16.91 -3.46
C LEU A 521 -17.44 -17.73 -4.70
N SER A 522 -17.22 -17.06 -5.82
CA SER A 522 -16.80 -17.69 -7.07
C SER A 522 -15.30 -18.02 -7.15
N HIS A 523 -14.47 -17.34 -6.34
CA HIS A 523 -13.02 -17.54 -6.30
C HIS A 523 -12.52 -17.77 -4.88
N ILE A 524 -11.86 -18.91 -4.67
CA ILE A 524 -11.02 -19.19 -3.50
C ILE A 524 -9.57 -19.15 -3.99
N PRO A 525 -8.70 -18.29 -3.44
CA PRO A 525 -7.34 -18.15 -3.93
C PRO A 525 -6.51 -19.36 -3.51
N ARG A 526 -5.58 -19.77 -4.38
CA ARG A 526 -4.69 -20.91 -4.09
C ARG A 526 -3.45 -20.46 -3.33
N VAL A 527 -2.86 -21.33 -2.53
CA VAL A 527 -1.48 -21.10 -2.05
C VAL A 527 -0.51 -21.65 -3.09
N GLY A 528 0.54 -20.90 -3.39
CA GLY A 528 1.68 -21.37 -4.17
C GLY A 528 2.76 -21.89 -3.23
N ASN A 529 3.91 -21.22 -3.25
CA ASN A 529 4.96 -21.49 -2.28
C ASN A 529 4.57 -20.94 -0.91
N PHE A 530 4.66 -21.77 0.14
CA PHE A 530 4.53 -21.32 1.53
C PHE A 530 5.56 -21.95 2.45
N TYR A 531 5.79 -21.25 3.56
CA TYR A 531 6.81 -21.58 4.53
C TYR A 531 6.16 -22.02 5.86
N ASP A 532 6.80 -22.92 6.59
CA ASP A 532 6.33 -23.36 7.92
C ASP A 532 6.61 -22.32 9.03
N VAL A 533 6.52 -22.78 10.28
CA VAL A 533 6.83 -21.98 11.47
C VAL A 533 8.32 -21.69 11.65
N GLU A 534 9.21 -22.54 11.13
CA GLU A 534 10.68 -22.40 11.21
C GLU A 534 11.24 -21.55 10.04
N GLY A 535 10.47 -21.41 8.96
CA GLY A 535 10.79 -20.64 7.77
C GLY A 535 11.29 -21.49 6.59
N ASP A 536 11.13 -22.81 6.68
CA ASP A 536 11.44 -23.77 5.62
C ASP A 536 10.26 -23.90 4.63
N LEU A 537 10.57 -24.19 3.37
CA LEU A 537 9.61 -24.24 2.26
C LEU A 537 8.92 -25.61 2.22
N ILE A 538 7.59 -25.65 2.34
CA ILE A 538 6.83 -26.90 2.52
C ILE A 538 6.20 -27.41 1.21
N ILE A 539 5.55 -26.53 0.45
CA ILE A 539 4.99 -26.83 -0.88
C ILE A 539 5.54 -25.82 -1.88
N THR A 540 5.76 -26.25 -3.12
CA THR A 540 6.09 -25.37 -4.25
C THR A 540 4.91 -25.26 -5.21
N ALA A 541 4.80 -24.16 -5.94
CA ALA A 541 3.74 -23.97 -6.95
C ALA A 541 3.92 -24.82 -8.23
N ASP A 542 5.04 -25.54 -8.36
CA ASP A 542 5.28 -26.55 -9.38
C ASP A 542 4.84 -27.95 -8.91
N ASP A 543 4.61 -28.13 -7.59
CA ASP A 543 3.90 -29.31 -7.08
C ASP A 543 2.43 -29.14 -7.45
N ASP A 544 1.99 -29.79 -8.54
CA ASP A 544 0.58 -30.05 -8.77
C ASP A 544 0.09 -30.94 -7.62
N VAL A 545 -0.43 -30.30 -6.57
CA VAL A 545 -0.94 -30.92 -5.36
C VAL A 545 -2.23 -31.68 -5.71
N VAL A 546 -2.05 -32.88 -6.26
CA VAL A 546 -3.03 -33.97 -6.24
C VAL A 546 -3.05 -34.51 -4.80
N MET A 547 -3.55 -33.69 -3.87
CA MET A 547 -3.96 -34.19 -2.57
C MET A 547 -5.18 -35.07 -2.82
N PHE A 548 -4.97 -36.35 -2.55
CA PHE A 548 -6.02 -37.32 -2.40
C PHE A 548 -7.07 -36.74 -1.46
N ALA A 549 -8.34 -36.80 -1.86
CA ALA A 549 -9.40 -36.76 -0.87
C ALA A 549 -9.18 -37.98 0.04
N ASP A 550 -8.85 -37.73 1.30
CA ASP A 550 -9.09 -38.74 2.34
C ASP A 550 -10.62 -38.84 2.49
N ASP A 551 -11.21 -39.72 1.67
CA ASP A 551 -12.60 -40.18 1.77
C ASP A 551 -12.79 -40.95 3.09
N ASN A 552 -12.71 -40.26 4.24
CA ASN A 552 -13.02 -40.78 5.59
C ASN A 552 -13.18 -39.68 6.66
N CYS A 553 -13.79 -38.54 6.31
CA CYS A 553 -14.27 -37.55 7.27
C CYS A 553 -15.76 -37.28 7.07
N ASP A 554 -16.61 -38.10 7.70
CA ASP A 554 -18.03 -37.79 7.90
C ASP A 554 -18.17 -36.54 8.79
N TRP A 555 -18.67 -35.43 8.20
CA TRP A 555 -19.16 -34.22 8.90
C TRP A 555 -20.37 -33.64 8.17
#